data_AF-A0A3P8IIR4-F1
#
_entry.id   AF-A0A3P8IIR4-F1
#
_cell.length_a   1.000
_cell.length_b   1.000
_cell.length_c   1.000
_cell.angle_alpha   90.00
_cell.angle_beta   90.00
_cell.angle_gamma   90.00
#
_symmetry.space_group_name_H-M   'P 1'
#
loop_
_entity.id
_entity.type
_entity.pdbx_description
1 polymer ?
#
loop_
_entity_poly.entity_id
_entity_poly.type
_entity_poly.pdbx_seq_one_letter_code
_entity_poly.pdbx_strand_id
1 'polypeptide(L)'
;MALEQAQADGQLARNNLFADYCVHDARPTGAVPDYSTARPGQLELASRQFTVWLWRVSHFPRVALCVQPRLNTTVKQFVGLVFWQYFNQLTRADAPPGLFDDLDRFDSTFLDRISVYILDTPEENVDSEFPPLDPTDPIHKYEFDSLALIEHTVTRKEDTKSKEVPLVLVTV
;
A
#
# COMPACT_ATOMS: atom_id res chain seq x y z
N MET A 1 -10.74 29.84 -19.21
CA MET A 1 -11.78 29.48 -18.22
C MET A 1 -12.08 27.98 -18.18
N ALA A 2 -12.59 27.29 -19.22
CA ALA A 2 -12.92 25.86 -19.10
C ALA A 2 -11.70 24.94 -18.82
N LEU A 3 -10.55 25.20 -19.48
CA LEU A 3 -9.33 24.41 -19.27
C LEU A 3 -8.72 24.62 -17.89
N GLU A 4 -8.75 25.86 -17.39
CA GLU A 4 -8.24 26.22 -16.06
C GLU A 4 -9.12 25.63 -14.96
N GLN A 5 -10.44 25.60 -15.16
CA GLN A 5 -11.38 24.96 -14.25
C GLN A 5 -11.13 23.45 -14.17
N ALA A 6 -10.92 22.78 -15.30
CA ALA A 6 -10.62 21.34 -15.34
C ALA A 6 -9.26 21.01 -14.71
N GLN A 7 -8.26 21.89 -14.87
CA GLN A 7 -6.96 21.74 -14.21
C GLN A 7 -7.04 21.95 -12.69
N ALA A 8 -7.85 22.91 -12.24
CA ALA A 8 -8.10 23.15 -10.83
C ALA A 8 -8.89 21.99 -10.19
N ASP A 9 -9.91 21.48 -10.88
CA ASP A 9 -10.73 20.34 -10.45
C ASP A 9 -9.90 19.05 -10.36
N GLY A 10 -9.06 18.77 -11.37
CA GLY A 10 -8.11 17.65 -11.34
C GLY A 10 -7.05 17.79 -10.24
N GLN A 11 -6.61 19.00 -9.90
CA GLN A 11 -5.72 19.24 -8.75
C GLN A 11 -6.41 18.98 -7.42
N LEU A 12 -7.67 19.43 -7.26
CA LEU A 12 -8.49 19.17 -6.08
C LEU A 12 -8.75 17.68 -5.90
N ALA A 13 -9.11 16.97 -6.98
CA ALA A 13 -9.32 15.53 -6.97
C ALA A 13 -8.04 14.77 -6.56
N ARG A 14 -6.89 15.15 -7.13
CA ARG A 14 -5.58 14.55 -6.78
C ARG A 14 -5.21 14.76 -5.32
N ASN A 15 -5.40 15.97 -4.79
CA ASN A 15 -5.06 16.29 -3.40
C ASN A 15 -5.94 15.54 -2.40
N ASN A 16 -7.11 15.06 -2.84
CA ASN A 16 -8.04 14.28 -2.01
C ASN A 16 -7.85 12.76 -2.13
N LEU A 17 -7.01 12.26 -3.06
CA LEU A 17 -6.75 10.83 -3.18
C LEU A 17 -6.15 10.29 -1.89
N PHE A 18 -6.82 9.28 -1.32
CA PHE A 18 -6.43 8.62 -0.07
C PHE A 18 -6.31 9.56 1.14
N ALA A 19 -6.94 10.75 1.12
CA ALA A 19 -6.85 11.73 2.20
C ALA A 19 -7.30 11.14 3.56
N ASP A 20 -8.27 10.24 3.57
CA ASP A 20 -8.76 9.57 4.79
C ASP A 20 -7.67 8.76 5.50
N TYR A 21 -6.59 8.38 4.82
CA TYR A 21 -5.50 7.61 5.39
C TYR A 21 -4.41 8.46 6.06
N CYS A 22 -4.45 9.79 5.91
CA CYS A 22 -3.49 10.68 6.57
C CYS A 22 -3.50 10.56 8.10
N VAL A 23 -4.65 10.15 8.68
CA VAL A 23 -4.81 9.92 10.11
C VAL A 23 -3.88 8.83 10.65
N HIS A 24 -3.42 7.93 9.78
CA HIS A 24 -2.49 6.85 10.12
C HIS A 24 -1.01 7.27 10.05
N ASP A 25 -0.70 8.49 9.62
CA ASP A 25 0.67 9.01 9.64
C ASP A 25 1.11 9.35 11.07
N ALA A 26 2.19 8.75 11.52
CA ALA A 26 2.79 8.97 12.84
C ALA A 26 3.94 10.00 12.82
N ARG A 27 4.34 10.51 11.65
CA ARG A 27 5.39 11.52 11.58
C ARG A 27 4.96 12.77 12.37
N PRO A 28 5.84 13.33 13.20
CA PRO A 28 5.50 14.49 14.00
C PRO A 28 5.26 15.71 13.10
N THR A 29 4.06 16.28 13.15
CA THR A 29 3.68 17.51 12.41
C THR A 29 4.13 18.80 13.12
N GLY A 30 5.22 18.73 13.90
CA GLY A 30 5.77 19.87 14.62
C GLY A 30 6.20 19.50 16.04
N ALA A 31 5.26 19.56 16.99
CA ALA A 31 5.55 19.31 18.39
C ALA A 31 6.03 17.87 18.64
N VAL A 32 7.14 17.73 19.35
CA VAL A 32 7.65 16.44 19.83
C VAL A 32 6.53 15.84 20.69
N PRO A 33 6.04 14.62 20.39
CA PRO A 33 4.97 14.03 21.18
C PRO A 33 5.43 13.85 22.63
N ASP A 34 4.55 14.13 23.59
CA ASP A 34 4.84 13.92 25.01
C ASP A 34 4.79 12.41 25.30
N TYR A 35 5.97 11.82 25.45
CA TYR A 35 6.16 10.38 25.67
C TYR A 35 6.27 10.01 27.15
N SER A 36 6.01 10.94 28.06
CA SER A 36 6.13 10.71 29.51
C SER A 36 5.24 9.57 30.04
N THR A 37 4.19 9.18 29.30
CA THR A 37 3.29 8.06 29.64
C THR A 37 3.45 6.83 28.72
N ALA A 38 4.43 6.80 27.82
CA ALA A 38 4.61 5.69 26.89
C ALA A 38 5.14 4.44 27.60
N ARG A 39 4.59 3.26 27.29
CA ARG A 39 5.12 1.99 27.80
C ARG A 39 6.48 1.69 27.17
N PRO A 40 7.37 0.94 27.86
CA PRO A 40 8.61 0.45 27.28
C PRO A 40 8.36 -0.27 25.95
N GLY A 41 9.14 0.02 24.90
CA GLY A 41 8.99 -0.55 23.55
C GLY A 41 7.90 0.08 22.68
N GLN A 42 6.90 0.75 23.26
CA GLN A 42 5.82 1.38 22.50
C GLN A 42 6.31 2.60 21.69
N LEU A 43 7.31 3.32 22.23
CA LEU A 43 7.94 4.44 21.55
C LEU A 43 8.75 3.99 20.31
N GLU A 44 9.46 2.87 20.43
CA GLU A 44 10.23 2.30 19.31
C GLU A 44 9.30 1.84 18.20
N LEU A 45 8.24 1.12 18.53
CA LEU A 45 7.20 0.71 17.58
C LEU A 45 6.55 1.93 16.90
N ALA A 46 6.20 2.99 17.64
CA ALA A 46 5.56 4.18 17.08
C ALA A 46 6.49 5.04 16.21
N SER A 47 7.80 4.93 16.42
CA SER A 47 8.82 5.64 15.66
C SER A 47 9.36 4.82 14.48
N ARG A 48 8.88 3.58 14.33
CA ARG A 48 9.37 2.62 13.34
C ARG A 48 8.99 3.06 11.93
N GLN A 49 9.99 3.11 11.06
CA GLN A 49 9.83 3.45 9.65
C GLN A 49 9.92 2.20 8.79
N PHE A 50 9.08 2.12 7.78
CA PHE A 50 9.06 1.06 6.79
C PHE A 50 9.55 1.60 5.45
N THR A 51 10.45 0.86 4.81
CA THR A 51 10.83 1.09 3.42
C THR A 51 9.89 0.30 2.53
N VAL A 52 9.00 1.00 1.82
CA VAL A 52 7.95 0.38 1.01
C VAL A 52 8.21 0.61 -0.46
N TRP A 53 8.34 -0.46 -1.22
CA TRP A 53 8.54 -0.43 -2.66
C TRP A 53 7.21 -0.56 -3.41
N LEU A 54 6.93 0.36 -4.32
CA LEU A 54 5.88 0.20 -5.34
C LEU A 54 6.39 -0.79 -6.41
N TRP A 55 6.43 -2.07 -6.05
CA TRP A 55 7.20 -3.07 -6.79
C TRP A 55 6.58 -3.44 -8.14
N ARG A 56 5.29 -3.78 -8.12
CA ARG A 56 4.50 -4.17 -9.30
C ARG A 56 3.08 -3.63 -9.15
N VAL A 57 2.96 -2.31 -9.11
CA VAL A 57 1.67 -1.61 -9.08
C VAL A 57 1.47 -0.95 -10.44
N SER A 58 0.34 -1.20 -11.08
CA SER A 58 0.09 -0.79 -12.47
C SER A 58 0.14 0.73 -12.60
N HIS A 59 0.81 1.25 -13.63
CA HIS A 59 1.00 2.69 -13.86
C HIS A 59 1.80 3.44 -12.77
N PHE A 60 2.38 2.73 -11.80
CA PHE A 60 3.34 3.31 -10.87
C PHE A 60 4.77 2.90 -11.25
N PRO A 61 5.75 3.80 -11.07
CA PRO A 61 7.15 3.48 -11.24
C PRO A 61 7.61 2.62 -10.06
N ARG A 62 8.66 1.83 -10.27
CA ARG A 62 9.32 1.09 -9.19
C ARG A 62 10.14 2.05 -8.34
N VAL A 63 9.54 2.54 -7.27
CA VAL A 63 10.13 3.50 -6.33
C VAL A 63 9.90 3.07 -4.88
N ALA A 64 10.76 3.53 -3.98
CA ALA A 64 10.66 3.29 -2.56
C ALA A 64 10.16 4.55 -1.82
N LEU A 65 9.37 4.34 -0.76
CA LEU A 65 8.93 5.38 0.17
C LEU A 65 9.26 4.96 1.60
N CYS A 66 9.70 5.92 2.42
CA CYS A 66 9.79 5.73 3.87
C CYS A 66 8.47 6.14 4.52
N VAL A 67 7.76 5.20 5.13
CA VAL A 67 6.43 5.42 5.72
C VAL A 67 6.47 5.08 7.21
N GLN A 68 5.91 5.96 8.04
CA GLN A 68 5.84 5.77 9.49
C GLN A 68 4.37 5.66 9.94
N PRO A 69 3.81 4.45 10.05
CA PRO A 69 2.44 4.25 10.46
C PRO A 69 2.25 4.45 11.97
N ARG A 70 1.04 4.87 12.37
CA ARG A 70 0.62 4.83 13.78
C ARG A 70 0.50 3.41 14.29
N LEU A 71 0.65 3.26 15.61
CA LEU A 71 0.32 2.03 16.30
C LEU A 71 -1.11 1.60 15.96
N ASN A 72 -1.33 0.29 15.87
CA ASN A 72 -2.60 -0.34 15.49
C ASN A 72 -3.09 -0.10 14.05
N THR A 73 -2.30 0.56 13.21
CA THR A 73 -2.59 0.64 11.77
C THR A 73 -2.56 -0.76 11.17
N THR A 74 -3.65 -1.17 10.53
CA THR A 74 -3.74 -2.45 9.81
C THR A 74 -2.93 -2.41 8.52
N VAL A 75 -2.58 -3.56 7.96
CA VAL A 75 -1.89 -3.64 6.66
C VAL A 75 -2.68 -2.92 5.56
N LYS A 76 -4.02 -3.07 5.49
CA LYS A 76 -4.84 -2.35 4.50
C LYS A 76 -4.78 -0.83 4.66
N GLN A 77 -4.87 -0.35 5.90
CA GLN A 77 -4.75 1.09 6.20
C GLN A 77 -3.35 1.62 5.90
N PHE A 78 -2.33 0.82 6.16
CA PHE A 78 -0.95 1.14 5.84
C PHE A 78 -0.74 1.30 4.33
N VAL A 79 -1.31 0.42 3.51
CA VAL A 79 -1.27 0.57 2.05
C VAL A 79 -1.92 1.90 1.62
N GLY A 80 -3.08 2.25 2.17
CA GLY A 80 -3.73 3.53 1.90
C GLY A 80 -2.84 4.74 2.29
N LEU A 81 -2.15 4.65 3.43
CA LEU A 81 -1.19 5.65 3.87
C LEU A 81 0.00 5.79 2.90
N VAL A 82 0.53 4.68 2.37
CA VAL A 82 1.61 4.68 1.37
C VAL A 82 1.18 5.47 0.13
N PHE A 83 -0.02 5.19 -0.41
CA PHE A 83 -0.51 5.91 -1.59
C PHE A 83 -0.80 7.37 -1.30
N TRP A 84 -1.43 7.69 -0.15
CA TRP A 84 -1.61 9.08 0.27
C TRP A 84 -0.27 9.83 0.31
N GLN A 85 0.75 9.24 0.93
CA GLN A 85 2.07 9.85 1.02
C GLN A 85 2.71 10.00 -0.36
N TYR A 86 2.61 8.98 -1.22
CA TYR A 86 3.11 9.03 -2.60
C TYR A 86 2.50 10.20 -3.36
N PHE A 87 1.17 10.33 -3.38
CA PHE A 87 0.49 11.43 -4.10
C PHE A 87 0.76 12.81 -3.50
N ASN A 88 0.95 12.92 -2.18
CA ASN A 88 1.29 14.19 -1.53
C ASN A 88 2.75 14.61 -1.77
N GLN A 89 3.66 13.67 -1.98
CA GLN A 89 5.07 13.93 -2.29
C GLN A 89 5.32 14.07 -3.80
N LEU A 90 4.40 13.60 -4.64
CA LEU A 90 4.52 13.63 -6.09
C LEU A 90 4.34 15.05 -6.63
N THR A 91 5.41 15.66 -7.13
CA THR A 91 5.30 16.89 -7.90
C THR A 91 4.76 16.59 -9.30
N ARG A 92 4.11 17.57 -9.94
CA ARG A 92 3.56 17.37 -11.31
C ARG A 92 4.64 17.09 -12.35
N ALA A 93 5.88 17.53 -12.11
CA ALA A 93 7.01 17.28 -13.00
C ALA A 93 7.54 15.84 -12.89
N ASP A 94 7.33 15.20 -11.73
CA ASP A 94 7.79 13.83 -11.45
C ASP A 94 6.69 12.78 -11.66
N ALA A 95 5.49 13.22 -12.09
CA ALA A 95 4.38 12.33 -12.34
C ALA A 95 4.68 11.39 -13.53
N PRO A 96 4.58 10.07 -13.34
CA PRO A 96 4.76 9.12 -14.42
C PRO A 96 3.66 9.29 -15.47
N PRO A 97 3.98 9.10 -16.76
CA PRO A 97 2.98 9.21 -17.83
C PRO A 97 1.87 8.19 -17.61
N GLY A 98 0.62 8.64 -17.72
CA GLY A 98 -0.56 7.77 -17.57
C GLY A 98 -1.03 7.52 -16.14
N LEU A 99 -0.34 8.00 -15.10
CA LEU A 99 -0.76 7.79 -13.71
C LEU A 99 -2.14 8.40 -13.40
N PHE A 100 -2.43 9.55 -14.01
CA PHE A 100 -3.65 10.33 -13.79
C PHE A 100 -4.65 10.25 -14.95
N ASP A 101 -4.38 9.43 -15.97
CA ASP A 101 -5.27 9.29 -17.13
C ASP A 101 -6.57 8.57 -16.77
N ASP A 102 -6.52 7.72 -15.74
CA ASP A 102 -7.65 6.98 -15.19
C ASP A 102 -7.67 7.16 -13.66
N LEU A 103 -8.37 8.18 -13.18
CA LEU A 103 -8.57 8.41 -11.74
C LEU A 103 -9.65 7.48 -11.15
N ASP A 104 -10.57 6.99 -11.98
CA ASP A 104 -11.66 6.09 -11.56
C ASP A 104 -11.12 4.74 -11.09
N ARG A 105 -9.91 4.35 -11.50
CA ARG A 105 -9.22 3.15 -10.99
C ARG A 105 -9.01 3.16 -9.48
N PHE A 106 -8.94 4.34 -8.84
CA PHE A 106 -8.70 4.49 -7.40
C PHE A 106 -10.02 4.44 -6.63
N ASP A 107 -10.86 3.46 -6.98
CA ASP A 107 -12.13 3.19 -6.34
C ASP A 107 -11.95 2.59 -4.94
N SER A 108 -13.08 2.31 -4.28
CA SER A 108 -13.07 1.68 -2.95
C SER A 108 -12.45 0.28 -2.91
N THR A 109 -12.26 -0.37 -4.07
CA THR A 109 -11.71 -1.72 -4.20
C THR A 109 -10.22 -1.71 -4.57
N PHE A 110 -9.64 -0.56 -4.89
CA PHE A 110 -8.24 -0.43 -5.27
C PHE A 110 -7.29 -1.03 -4.23
N LEU A 111 -7.48 -0.71 -2.96
CA LEU A 111 -6.63 -1.24 -1.89
C LEU A 111 -6.78 -2.76 -1.70
N ASP A 112 -7.94 -3.33 -2.01
CA ASP A 112 -8.15 -4.79 -1.94
C ASP A 112 -7.39 -5.55 -3.03
N ARG A 113 -6.89 -4.85 -4.05
CA ARG A 113 -6.04 -5.40 -5.11
C ARG A 113 -4.57 -5.41 -4.74
N ILE A 114 -4.18 -4.72 -3.67
CA ILE A 114 -2.78 -4.55 -3.30
C ILE A 114 -2.42 -5.51 -2.18
N SER A 115 -1.50 -6.42 -2.46
CA SER A 115 -0.88 -7.26 -1.43
C SER A 115 0.46 -6.68 -0.99
N VAL A 116 0.78 -6.89 0.28
CA VAL A 116 2.05 -6.50 0.88
C VAL A 116 2.89 -7.75 1.09
N TYR A 117 4.10 -7.75 0.54
CA TYR A 117 5.07 -8.82 0.74
C TYR A 117 6.28 -8.31 1.50
N ILE A 118 6.95 -9.22 2.19
CA ILE A 118 8.25 -8.96 2.80
C ILE A 118 9.30 -8.92 1.68
N LEU A 119 10.29 -8.03 1.84
CA LEU A 119 11.40 -7.90 0.92
C LEU A 119 12.70 -7.88 1.73
N ASP A 120 13.50 -8.94 1.65
CA ASP A 120 14.77 -9.04 2.38
C ASP A 120 15.81 -8.06 1.82
N THR A 121 16.00 -8.06 0.50
CA THR A 121 16.86 -7.08 -0.17
C THR A 121 16.18 -6.50 -1.42
N PRO A 122 16.41 -5.22 -1.74
CA PRO A 122 15.83 -4.59 -2.93
C PRO A 122 16.39 -5.13 -4.25
N GLU A 123 17.52 -5.84 -4.19
CA GLU A 123 18.21 -6.48 -5.31
C GLU A 123 17.65 -7.88 -5.60
N GLU A 124 17.06 -8.53 -4.60
CA GLU A 124 16.43 -9.84 -4.75
C GLU A 124 14.96 -9.73 -5.18
N ASN A 125 14.43 -10.83 -5.69
CA ASN A 125 13.00 -10.92 -5.96
C ASN A 125 12.23 -10.95 -4.64
N VAL A 126 10.95 -10.59 -4.72
CA VAL A 126 10.02 -10.75 -3.60
C VAL A 126 10.09 -12.18 -3.09
N ASP A 127 10.27 -12.31 -1.78
CA ASP A 127 10.39 -13.61 -1.12
C ASP A 127 9.12 -14.42 -1.42
N SER A 128 9.30 -15.47 -2.22
CA SER A 128 8.20 -16.33 -2.67
C SER A 128 7.86 -17.42 -1.63
N GLU A 129 8.68 -17.55 -0.58
CA GLU A 129 8.48 -18.49 0.52
C GLU A 129 7.55 -17.90 1.59
N PHE A 130 7.45 -16.56 1.66
CA PHE A 130 6.52 -15.88 2.55
C PHE A 130 5.20 -15.49 1.85
N PRO A 131 4.04 -15.86 2.43
CA PRO A 131 2.75 -15.38 1.93
C PRO A 131 2.62 -13.86 2.10
N PRO A 132 1.72 -13.20 1.34
CA PRO A 132 1.42 -11.80 1.57
C PRO A 132 0.86 -11.60 2.98
N LEU A 133 1.15 -10.43 3.56
CA LEU A 133 0.67 -10.05 4.88
C LEU A 133 -0.86 -9.95 4.90
N ASP A 134 -1.47 -10.37 6.01
CA ASP A 134 -2.93 -10.31 6.15
C ASP A 134 -3.39 -8.84 6.22
N PRO A 135 -4.37 -8.40 5.40
CA PRO A 135 -4.80 -7.00 5.34
C PRO A 135 -5.37 -6.48 6.67
N THR A 136 -5.85 -7.36 7.55
CA THR A 136 -6.46 -7.01 8.84
C THR A 136 -5.46 -7.00 9.99
N ASP A 137 -4.29 -7.59 9.81
CA ASP A 137 -3.26 -7.62 10.85
C ASP A 137 -2.67 -6.22 11.09
N PRO A 138 -2.24 -5.90 12.32
CA PRO A 138 -1.45 -4.71 12.58
C PRO A 138 -0.10 -4.78 11.84
N ILE A 139 0.29 -3.71 11.13
CA ILE A 139 1.56 -3.72 10.36
C ILE A 139 2.79 -3.94 11.24
N HIS A 140 2.77 -3.43 12.47
CA HIS A 140 3.85 -3.57 13.45
C HIS A 140 3.98 -4.98 14.04
N LYS A 141 3.02 -5.88 13.78
CA LYS A 141 3.10 -7.30 14.17
C LYS A 141 4.28 -7.98 13.49
N TYR A 142 4.63 -7.52 12.30
CA TYR A 142 5.67 -8.10 11.47
C TYR A 142 6.99 -7.38 11.76
N GLU A 143 8.02 -8.11 12.19
CA GLU A 143 9.33 -7.55 12.56
C GLU A 143 10.21 -7.23 11.32
N PHE A 144 9.59 -6.91 10.18
CA PHE A 144 10.26 -6.55 8.93
C PHE A 144 10.11 -5.08 8.59
N ASP A 145 11.19 -4.42 8.17
CA ASP A 145 11.19 -2.99 7.83
C ASP A 145 11.04 -2.74 6.32
N SER A 146 11.36 -3.74 5.48
CA SER A 146 11.34 -3.63 4.03
C SER A 146 10.19 -4.43 3.43
N LEU A 147 9.34 -3.74 2.65
CA LEU A 147 8.09 -4.28 2.13
C LEU A 147 7.94 -3.97 0.63
N ALA A 148 7.23 -4.84 -0.08
CA ALA A 148 6.91 -4.69 -1.50
C ALA A 148 5.39 -4.71 -1.72
N LEU A 149 4.87 -3.72 -2.45
CA LEU A 149 3.48 -3.68 -2.91
C LEU A 149 3.35 -4.30 -4.30
N ILE A 150 2.43 -5.25 -4.41
CA ILE A 150 2.08 -5.91 -5.67
C ILE A 150 0.58 -5.74 -5.90
N GLU A 151 0.21 -5.19 -7.04
CA GLU A 151 -1.17 -5.15 -7.50
C GLU A 151 -1.52 -6.47 -8.18
N HIS A 152 -2.61 -7.08 -7.74
CA HIS A 152 -3.22 -8.21 -8.40
C HIS A 152 -4.35 -7.71 -9.29
N THR A 153 -4.34 -8.14 -10.55
CA THR A 153 -5.52 -8.02 -11.37
C THR A 153 -6.60 -8.86 -10.71
N VAL A 154 -7.74 -8.24 -10.39
CA VAL A 154 -8.94 -8.99 -10.05
C VAL A 154 -9.32 -9.72 -11.32
N THR A 155 -8.81 -10.94 -11.50
CA THR A 155 -9.65 -11.96 -12.10
C THR A 155 -10.84 -12.01 -11.18
N ARG A 156 -11.92 -11.32 -11.58
CA ARG A 156 -13.26 -11.55 -11.05
C ARG A 156 -13.34 -13.06 -10.94
N LYS A 157 -13.36 -13.58 -9.70
CA LYS A 157 -13.52 -15.00 -9.46
C LYS A 157 -14.86 -15.36 -10.08
N GLU A 158 -14.87 -15.72 -11.35
CA GLU A 158 -15.84 -16.65 -11.84
C GLU A 158 -15.64 -17.88 -10.98
N ASP A 159 -16.66 -18.24 -10.23
CA ASP A 159 -16.88 -19.54 -9.63
C ASP A 159 -16.51 -20.63 -10.63
N THR A 160 -15.23 -20.94 -10.74
CA THR A 160 -14.77 -22.19 -11.32
C THR A 160 -14.94 -23.19 -10.20
N LYS A 161 -16.18 -23.66 -10.12
CA LYS A 161 -16.53 -25.02 -9.70
C LYS A 161 -15.57 -25.96 -10.44
N SER A 162 -14.39 -26.17 -9.85
CA SER A 162 -13.39 -27.09 -10.36
C SER A 162 -14.03 -28.46 -10.36
N LYS A 163 -14.39 -28.89 -11.57
CA LYS A 163 -14.87 -30.23 -11.89
C LYS A 163 -14.01 -31.24 -11.14
N GLU A 164 -14.70 -32.04 -10.35
CA GLU A 164 -14.18 -33.26 -9.74
C GLU A 164 -13.46 -34.08 -10.82
N VAL A 165 -12.17 -34.31 -10.62
CA VAL A 165 -11.39 -35.22 -11.45
C VAL A 165 -11.81 -36.63 -11.06
N PRO A 166 -12.34 -37.48 -11.97
CA PRO A 166 -12.61 -38.87 -11.61
C PRO A 166 -11.28 -39.61 -11.46
N LEU A 167 -10.98 -40.02 -10.23
CA LEU A 167 -9.90 -40.95 -9.91
C LEU A 167 -10.21 -42.31 -10.55
N VAL A 168 -9.58 -42.62 -11.68
CA VAL A 168 -9.58 -43.96 -12.25
C VAL A 168 -8.52 -44.77 -11.52
N LEU A 169 -8.96 -45.66 -10.63
CA LEU A 169 -8.13 -46.72 -10.06
C LEU A 169 -7.81 -47.76 -11.15
N VAL A 170 -6.56 -47.83 -11.57
CA VAL A 170 -6.04 -48.97 -12.34
C VAL A 170 -5.48 -49.99 -11.34
N THR A 171 -6.11 -51.16 -11.28
CA THR A 171 -5.55 -52.34 -10.61
C THR A 171 -4.75 -53.12 -11.66
N VAL A 172 -3.48 -53.43 -11.36
CA VAL A 172 -2.68 -54.44 -12.07
C VAL A 172 -2.56 -55.69 -11.22
#